data_AF-S5LU47-F1
#
_entry.id   AF-S5LU47-F1
#
_cell.length_a   1.000
_cell.length_b   1.000
_cell.length_c   1.000
_cell.angle_alpha   90.00
_cell.angle_beta   90.00
_cell.angle_gamma   90.00
#
_symmetry.space_group_name_H-M   'P 1'
#
loop_
_entity.id
_entity.type
_entity.pdbx_description
1 polymer ?
#
loop_
_entity_poly.entity_id
_entity_poly.type
_entity_poly.pdbx_seq_one_letter_code
_entity_poly.pdbx_strand_id
1 'polypeptide(L)' 'MFAIRGGSFLYHDSYCKRYKVYSRNGASAATSSSNTGFRVVEDIT' A
#
# COMPACT_ATOMS: atom_id res chain seq x y z
N MET A 1 -8.31 11.03 -2.15
CA MET A 1 -7.81 9.63 -2.21
C MET A 1 -6.40 9.61 -1.64
N PHE A 2 -6.10 8.70 -0.71
CA PHE A 2 -4.80 8.55 -0.06
C PHE A 2 -3.96 7.52 -0.80
N ALA A 3 -2.63 7.70 -0.83
CA ALA A 3 -1.72 6.80 -1.54
C ALA A 3 -1.40 5.55 -0.70
N ILE A 4 -1.48 4.38 -1.34
CA ILE A 4 -1.06 3.08 -0.78
C ILE A 4 0.14 2.58 -1.59
N ARG A 5 1.14 2.03 -0.89
CA ARG A 5 2.39 1.50 -1.48
C ARG A 5 2.85 0.23 -0.77
N GLY A 6 3.77 -0.50 -1.39
CA GLY A 6 4.46 -1.65 -0.80
C GLY A 6 3.82 -3.01 -1.10
N GLY A 7 2.55 -3.03 -1.48
CA GLY A 7 1.84 -4.28 -1.73
C GLY A 7 1.34 -4.93 -0.43
N SER A 8 1.10 -6.23 -0.47
CA SER A 8 0.47 -7.07 0.55
C SER A 8 0.69 -8.55 0.21
N PHE A 9 0.34 -9.45 1.15
CA PHE A 9 0.55 -10.89 1.02
C PHE A 9 -0.33 -11.58 -0.03
N LEU A 10 -1.34 -10.88 -0.57
CA LEU A 10 -2.19 -11.48 -1.61
C LEU A 10 -1.53 -11.41 -2.98
N TYR A 11 -0.74 -10.38 -3.28
CA TYR A 11 -0.27 -10.11 -4.65
C TYR A 11 0.52 -11.26 -5.28
N HIS A 12 0.24 -11.50 -6.57
CA HIS A 12 0.92 -12.51 -7.37
C HIS A 12 1.14 -12.00 -8.80
N ASP A 13 2.20 -12.50 -9.45
CA ASP A 13 2.60 -12.02 -10.78
C ASP A 13 1.50 -12.24 -11.84
N SER A 14 0.69 -13.29 -11.71
CA SER A 14 -0.37 -13.59 -12.68
C SER A 14 -1.47 -12.53 -12.78
N TYR A 15 -1.71 -11.73 -11.73
CA TYR A 15 -2.87 -10.84 -11.71
C TYR A 15 -2.56 -9.43 -11.19
N CYS A 16 -1.57 -9.28 -10.30
CA CYS A 16 -1.24 -7.97 -9.80
C CYS A 16 0.20 -7.90 -9.25
N LYS A 17 1.04 -7.18 -9.99
CA LYS A 17 2.48 -7.01 -9.74
C LYS A 17 2.80 -5.79 -8.87
N ARG A 18 1.82 -5.30 -8.08
CA ARG A 18 1.92 -4.03 -7.34
C ARG A 18 2.76 -4.10 -6.05
N TYR A 19 3.46 -5.21 -5.81
CA TYR A 19 4.49 -5.32 -4.78
C TYR A 19 5.80 -4.62 -5.16
N LYS A 20 6.01 -4.27 -6.44
CA LYS A 20 7.21 -3.57 -6.90
C LYS A 20 7.27 -2.13 -6.36
N VAL A 21 8.46 -1.65 -6.02
CA VAL A 21 8.73 -0.33 -5.39
C VAL A 21 8.07 0.86 -6.11
N TYR A 22 8.07 0.85 -7.44
CA TYR A 22 7.50 1.94 -8.25
C TYR A 22 5.96 1.88 -8.34
N SER A 23 5.33 0.80 -7.91
CA SER A 23 3.88 0.61 -8.00
C SER A 23 3.12 1.52 -7.02
N ARG A 24 1.92 1.93 -7.42
CA ARG A 24 1.03 2.82 -6.66
C ARG A 24 -0.40 2.31 -6.69
N ASN A 25 -1.12 2.54 -5.60
CA ASN A 25 -2.58 2.38 -5.50
C ASN A 25 -3.17 3.55 -4.68
N GLY A 26 -4.48 3.75 -4.73
CA GLY A 26 -5.19 4.78 -3.98
C GLY A 26 -6.49 4.26 -3.36
N ALA A 27 -6.82 4.75 -2.17
CA ALA A 27 -8.07 4.43 -1.48
C ALA A 27 -8.69 5.67 -0.81
N SER A 28 -9.97 5.60 -0.45
CA SER A 28 -10.60 6.61 0.41
C SER A 28 -10.13 6.45 1.87
N ALA A 29 -10.19 7.50 2.70
CA ALA A 29 -9.83 7.42 4.12
C ALA A 29 -10.69 6.40 4.88
N ALA A 30 -11.95 6.24 4.49
CA ALA A 30 -12.88 5.33 5.15
C ALA A 30 -12.72 3.86 4.73
N THR A 31 -11.89 3.57 3.72
CA THR A 31 -11.70 2.20 3.23
C THR A 31 -10.74 1.44 4.14
N SER A 32 -11.16 0.25 4.58
CA SER A 32 -10.35 -0.66 5.38
C SER A 32 -10.34 -2.07 4.79
N SER A 33 -9.24 -2.80 5.00
CA SER A 33 -9.10 -4.20 4.59
C SER A 33 -8.02 -4.90 5.43
N SER A 34 -8.06 -6.23 5.51
CA SER A 34 -7.10 -7.05 6.28
C SER A 34 -5.66 -7.05 5.73
N ASN A 35 -5.45 -6.44 4.56
CA ASN A 35 -4.18 -6.45 3.84
C ASN A 35 -3.62 -5.04 3.57
N THR A 36 -4.18 -4.02 4.24
CA THR A 36 -3.74 -2.62 4.13
C THR A 36 -3.44 -2.09 5.53
N GLY A 37 -2.22 -1.59 5.74
CA GLY A 37 -1.79 -0.94 6.97
C GLY A 37 -0.94 0.30 6.68
N PHE A 38 -0.35 0.90 7.71
CA PHE A 38 0.50 2.08 7.58
C PHE A 38 1.74 1.99 8.47
N ARG A 39 2.75 2.78 8.12
CA ARG A 39 3.93 3.04 8.95
C ARG A 39 4.07 4.54 9.15
N VAL A 40 4.59 4.93 10.30
CA VAL A 40 4.86 6.32 10.64
C VAL A 40 6.32 6.67 10.35
N VAL A 41 6.60 7.96 10.26
CA VAL A 41 7.95 8.53 10.18
C VAL A 41 7.99 9.75 11.08
N GLU A 42 9.16 10.04 11.64
CA GLU A 42 9.44 11.20 12.48
C GLU A 42 10.64 11.95 11.89
N ASP A 43 10.66 13.27 12.07
CA ASP A 43 11.79 14.09 11.68
C ASP A 43 12.88 14.05 12.75
N ILE A 44 14.15 14.02 12.34
CA ILE A 44 15.30 13.83 13.26
C ILE A 44 15.75 15.18 13.85
N THR A 45 14.82 16.08 14.17
CA THR A 45 15.17 17.40 14.74
C THR A 45 15.86 17.26 16.09
#